data_AF-A0A929XUQ9-F1
#
_entry.id   AF-A0A929XUQ9-F1
#
_cell.length_a   1.000
_cell.length_b   1.000
_cell.length_c   1.000
_cell.angle_alpha   90.00
_cell.angle_beta   90.00
_cell.angle_gamma   90.00
#
_symmetry.space_group_name_H-M   'P 1'
#
loop_
_entity.id
_entity.type
_entity.pdbx_description
1 polymer ?
#
loop_
_entity_poly.entity_id
_entity_poly.type
_entity_poly.pdbx_seq_one_letter_code
_entity_poly.pdbx_strand_id
1 'polypeptide(L)'
;MSSTFFGLNISSSGLRAANASLLTTAHNISNVDTPGFSRQEAQQRASEALRLHTTYGCAGAGADTLSIERLRNLYYDYRYRENETCYGKVNKREYYNDLIERYYHDDNGTGFSSLFSRTQVSLQTMMTNASSASKTTYIGAMKNLTEYFNNTSGSLEEMQKSINDEVKLTCDSISAIAEKLVTINEQINTIEMTGARANDLRDRRDLLIDELSSYVSVETKEVKVMDKNDPKRETGVTIYRVYIAGGQMLVEGNSYNKLHVVAREPQERINQSDVDGLYDIKWVASTYKEGNTDYLGTFPIYNQLMGGTLQGLLEIRDGNNNHYFHGKTDGAWQTPVLNPDNNKRYTKVTVPADTIADYLKDMAKCGIYDTSTIKIGARVYHYNSWTYNDDSSYTFNVEVPKEAADETIMQHDILAREDVKIGSGVNYQGIPYYQSQMNEWIRNYSEKVN
;
A
#
# COMPACT_ATOMS: atom_id res chain seq x y z
N MET A 1 -68.54 20.46 5.93
CA MET A 1 -68.94 19.71 4.72
C MET A 1 -67.67 19.19 4.05
N SER A 2 -67.61 17.91 3.69
CA SER A 2 -66.50 17.40 2.87
C SER A 2 -66.52 18.08 1.50
N SER A 3 -65.38 18.61 1.05
CA SER A 3 -65.26 19.25 -0.27
C SER A 3 -65.71 18.30 -1.39
N THR A 4 -66.48 18.80 -2.36
CA THR A 4 -66.89 18.03 -3.57
C THR A 4 -65.69 17.58 -4.42
N PHE A 5 -64.53 18.23 -4.25
CA PHE A 5 -63.27 17.86 -4.91
C PHE A 5 -62.42 16.86 -4.12
N PHE A 6 -62.86 16.42 -2.93
CA PHE A 6 -62.07 15.52 -2.08
C PHE A 6 -61.75 14.18 -2.76
N GLY A 7 -62.74 13.56 -3.41
CA GLY A 7 -62.52 12.33 -4.19
C GLY A 7 -61.60 12.55 -5.41
N LEU A 8 -61.68 13.72 -6.06
CA LEU A 8 -60.79 14.06 -7.18
C LEU A 8 -59.33 14.21 -6.72
N ASN A 9 -59.12 14.77 -5.53
CA ASN A 9 -57.81 14.91 -4.93
C ASN A 9 -57.19 13.54 -4.59
N ILE A 10 -57.98 12.63 -4.01
CA ILE A 10 -57.58 11.23 -3.77
C ILE A 10 -57.15 10.56 -5.09
N SER A 11 -57.97 10.65 -6.14
CA SER A 11 -57.62 10.08 -7.45
C SER A 11 -56.38 10.72 -8.07
N SER A 12 -56.19 12.04 -7.91
CA SER A 12 -55.02 12.77 -8.42
C SER A 12 -53.73 12.36 -7.70
N SER A 13 -53.78 12.25 -6.37
CA SER A 13 -52.64 11.79 -5.55
C SER A 13 -52.25 10.36 -5.89
N GLY A 14 -53.22 9.45 -6.02
CA GLY A 14 -52.99 8.06 -6.45
C GLY A 14 -52.37 7.95 -7.85
N LEU A 15 -52.81 8.77 -8.81
CA LEU A 15 -52.23 8.79 -10.16
C LEU A 15 -50.78 9.29 -10.14
N ARG A 16 -50.47 10.32 -9.34
CA ARG A 16 -49.09 10.82 -9.19
C ARG A 16 -48.19 9.76 -8.56
N ALA A 17 -48.66 9.07 -7.52
CA ALA A 17 -47.93 8.00 -6.87
C ALA A 17 -47.64 6.83 -7.83
N ALA A 18 -48.65 6.37 -8.57
CA ALA A 18 -48.49 5.33 -9.60
C ALA A 18 -47.52 5.75 -10.72
N ASN A 19 -47.60 6.99 -11.20
CA ASN A 19 -46.68 7.50 -12.22
C ASN A 19 -45.23 7.53 -11.71
N ALA A 20 -45.00 7.94 -10.46
CA ALA A 20 -43.66 7.91 -9.86
C ALA A 20 -43.08 6.48 -9.83
N SER A 21 -43.89 5.48 -9.46
CA SER A 21 -43.47 4.07 -9.48
C SER A 21 -43.18 3.54 -10.89
N LEU A 22 -43.99 3.94 -11.89
CA LEU A 22 -43.74 3.58 -13.29
C LEU A 22 -42.46 4.20 -13.83
N LEU A 23 -42.21 5.49 -13.56
CA LEU A 23 -40.97 6.17 -13.94
C LEU A 23 -39.74 5.55 -13.26
N THR A 24 -39.85 5.21 -11.97
CA THR A 24 -38.78 4.50 -11.24
C THR A 24 -38.50 3.13 -11.87
N THR A 25 -39.54 2.41 -12.28
CA THR A 25 -39.41 1.13 -12.97
C THR A 25 -38.74 1.29 -14.34
N ALA A 26 -39.14 2.29 -15.12
CA ALA A 26 -38.51 2.61 -16.39
C ALA A 26 -37.03 2.97 -16.20
N HIS A 27 -36.70 3.79 -15.19
CA HIS A 27 -35.31 4.15 -14.86
C HIS A 27 -34.48 2.92 -14.49
N ASN A 28 -35.02 2.00 -13.69
CA ASN A 28 -34.33 0.76 -13.34
C ASN A 28 -34.07 -0.13 -14.57
N ILE A 29 -35.05 -0.25 -15.48
CA ILE A 29 -34.89 -1.06 -16.70
C ILE A 29 -33.82 -0.43 -17.61
N SER A 30 -33.83 0.89 -17.78
CA SER A 30 -32.86 1.59 -18.62
C SER A 30 -31.42 1.52 -18.09
N ASN A 31 -31.24 1.38 -16.77
CA ASN A 31 -29.92 1.39 -16.14
C ASN A 31 -29.48 0.02 -15.60
N VAL A 32 -30.21 -1.06 -15.90
CA VAL A 32 -29.90 -2.40 -15.37
C VAL A 32 -28.49 -2.88 -15.70
N ASP A 33 -27.99 -2.51 -16.89
CA ASP A 33 -26.64 -2.86 -17.38
C ASP A 33 -25.59 -1.77 -17.06
N THR A 34 -25.95 -0.72 -16.33
CA THR A 34 -25.01 0.34 -15.96
C THR A 34 -24.18 -0.08 -14.74
N PRO A 35 -22.83 -0.11 -14.83
CA PRO A 35 -21.99 -0.48 -13.70
C PRO A 35 -22.24 0.41 -12.46
N GLY A 36 -22.34 -0.23 -11.29
CA GLY A 36 -22.56 0.45 -10.01
C GLY A 36 -24.00 0.91 -9.76
N PHE A 37 -24.92 0.74 -10.72
CA PHE A 37 -26.33 1.11 -10.55
C PHE A 37 -27.02 0.23 -9.49
N SER A 38 -27.77 0.86 -8.58
CA SER A 38 -28.62 0.16 -7.61
C SER A 38 -30.10 0.30 -7.96
N ARG A 39 -30.86 -0.78 -7.78
CA ARG A 39 -32.32 -0.74 -7.99
C ARG A 39 -32.94 0.29 -7.05
N GLN A 40 -33.79 1.15 -7.60
CA GLN A 40 -34.53 2.14 -6.84
C GLN A 40 -35.99 1.72 -6.61
N GLU A 41 -36.55 2.07 -5.46
CA GLU A 41 -37.93 1.78 -5.08
C GLU A 41 -38.64 3.06 -4.62
N ALA A 42 -39.82 3.31 -5.17
CA ALA A 42 -40.68 4.43 -4.76
C ALA A 42 -41.49 4.03 -3.52
N GLN A 43 -41.18 4.64 -2.38
CA GLN A 43 -41.90 4.44 -1.12
C GLN A 43 -43.21 5.24 -1.14
N GLN A 44 -44.34 4.55 -1.00
CA GLN A 44 -45.65 5.18 -0.93
C GLN A 44 -46.24 5.01 0.47
N ARG A 45 -46.93 6.04 0.96
CA ARG A 45 -47.74 5.96 2.19
C ARG A 45 -49.13 6.51 1.96
N ALA A 46 -50.07 6.11 2.81
CA ALA A 46 -51.35 6.80 2.90
C ALA A 46 -51.11 8.25 3.35
N SER A 47 -51.74 9.20 2.68
CA SER A 47 -51.70 10.61 3.07
C SER A 47 -52.43 10.81 4.40
N GLU A 48 -52.03 11.81 5.19
CA GLU A 48 -52.59 12.04 6.52
C GLU A 48 -54.10 12.23 6.48
N ALA A 49 -54.82 11.43 7.27
CA ALA A 49 -56.28 11.42 7.24
C ALA A 49 -56.84 12.76 7.72
N LEU A 50 -57.77 13.34 6.95
CA LEU A 50 -58.46 14.56 7.34
C LEU A 50 -59.49 14.25 8.42
N ARG A 51 -59.40 14.96 9.55
CA ARG A 51 -60.39 14.86 10.62
C ARG A 51 -61.70 15.51 10.18
N LEU A 52 -62.74 14.70 9.99
CA LEU A 52 -64.09 15.19 9.76
C LEU A 52 -64.80 15.32 11.12
N HIS A 53 -65.50 16.44 11.35
CA HIS A 53 -66.30 16.66 12.57
C HIS A 53 -67.67 15.95 12.47
N THR A 54 -67.68 14.69 12.02
CA THR A 54 -68.88 13.84 11.82
C THR A 54 -68.77 12.54 12.62
N THR A 55 -69.89 11.83 12.81
CA THR A 55 -69.99 10.61 13.63
C THR A 55 -69.10 9.46 13.14
N TYR A 56 -68.64 9.48 11.89
CA TYR A 56 -67.90 8.39 11.24
C TYR A 56 -66.37 8.55 11.28
N GLY A 57 -65.82 9.59 11.93
CA GLY A 57 -64.38 9.73 12.19
C GLY A 57 -63.56 10.42 11.08
N CYS A 58 -62.30 10.01 10.89
CA CYS A 58 -61.37 10.59 9.91
C CYS A 58 -61.54 9.97 8.50
N ALA A 59 -61.34 10.75 7.45
CA ALA A 59 -61.33 10.27 6.06
C ALA A 59 -59.91 10.20 5.50
N GLY A 60 -59.56 9.09 4.83
CA GLY A 60 -58.27 8.93 4.16
C GLY A 60 -58.08 9.93 3.03
N ALA A 61 -56.92 10.59 2.98
CA ALA A 61 -56.67 11.70 2.05
C ALA A 61 -55.96 11.28 0.74
N GLY A 62 -55.84 9.98 0.47
CA GLY A 62 -55.17 9.45 -0.74
C GLY A 62 -53.79 8.86 -0.44
N ALA A 63 -52.88 8.94 -1.41
CA ALA A 63 -51.54 8.35 -1.31
C ALA A 63 -50.46 9.37 -1.67
N ASP A 64 -49.38 9.40 -0.89
CA ASP A 64 -48.21 10.24 -1.10
C ASP A 64 -46.98 9.38 -1.38
N THR A 65 -46.16 9.79 -2.35
CA THR A 65 -44.81 9.23 -2.54
C THR A 65 -43.85 9.95 -1.59
N LEU A 66 -43.27 9.21 -0.65
CA LEU A 66 -42.36 9.71 0.36
C LEU A 66 -40.99 10.04 -0.22
N SER A 67 -40.41 9.04 -0.88
CA SER A 67 -39.04 9.06 -1.36
C SER A 67 -38.88 7.99 -2.45
N ILE A 68 -37.86 8.16 -3.29
CA ILE A 68 -37.32 7.08 -4.11
C ILE A 68 -36.01 6.69 -3.45
N GLU A 69 -35.90 5.45 -3.00
CA GLU A 69 -34.75 4.96 -2.23
C GLU A 69 -34.03 3.83 -2.95
N ARG A 70 -32.73 3.73 -2.71
CA ARG A 70 -31.88 2.67 -3.24
C ARG A 70 -32.06 1.40 -2.42
N LEU A 71 -32.23 0.27 -3.10
CA LEU A 71 -32.20 -1.05 -2.48
C LEU A 71 -30.78 -1.60 -2.55
N ARG A 72 -30.08 -1.51 -1.43
CA ARG A 72 -28.70 -1.96 -1.29
C ARG A 72 -28.48 -2.62 0.06
N ASN A 73 -27.56 -3.58 0.11
CA ASN A 73 -27.21 -4.28 1.33
C ASN A 73 -25.74 -4.03 1.67
N LEU A 74 -25.53 -3.23 2.72
CA LEU A 74 -24.21 -2.81 3.19
C LEU A 74 -23.30 -3.99 3.57
N TYR A 75 -23.86 -5.13 3.99
CA TYR A 75 -23.06 -6.31 4.30
C TYR A 75 -22.38 -6.87 3.04
N TYR A 76 -23.10 -6.93 1.91
CA TYR A 76 -22.52 -7.42 0.66
C TYR A 76 -21.52 -6.43 0.08
N ASP A 77 -21.74 -5.11 0.24
CA ASP A 77 -20.75 -4.10 -0.16
C ASP A 77 -19.44 -4.26 0.60
N TYR A 78 -19.52 -4.45 1.92
CA TYR A 78 -18.34 -4.68 2.74
C TYR A 78 -17.59 -5.95 2.30
N ARG A 79 -18.31 -7.06 2.12
CA ARG A 79 -17.72 -8.33 1.67
C ARG A 79 -17.15 -8.25 0.26
N TYR A 80 -17.77 -7.49 -0.63
CA TYR A 80 -17.26 -7.26 -1.98
C TYR A 80 -15.91 -6.55 -1.91
N ARG A 81 -15.85 -5.41 -1.22
CA ARG A 81 -14.62 -4.61 -1.05
C ARG A 81 -13.50 -5.38 -0.38
N GLU A 82 -13.81 -6.18 0.64
CA GLU A 82 -12.82 -7.06 1.30
C GLU A 82 -12.22 -8.09 0.33
N ASN A 83 -13.06 -8.70 -0.52
CA ASN A 83 -12.59 -9.65 -1.53
C ASN A 83 -11.84 -8.97 -2.67
N GLU A 84 -12.28 -7.80 -3.14
CA GLU A 84 -11.57 -7.01 -4.16
C GLU A 84 -10.19 -6.58 -3.69
N THR A 85 -10.06 -6.15 -2.43
CA THR A 85 -8.76 -5.86 -1.81
C THR A 85 -7.86 -7.09 -1.79
N CYS A 86 -8.40 -8.28 -1.51
CA CYS A 86 -7.64 -9.52 -1.57
C CYS A 86 -7.22 -9.87 -3.01
N TYR A 87 -8.16 -9.74 -3.94
CA TYR A 87 -7.96 -10.02 -5.37
C TYR A 87 -6.88 -9.12 -5.97
N GLY A 88 -6.95 -7.80 -5.76
CA GLY A 88 -5.96 -6.85 -6.28
C GLY A 88 -4.53 -7.17 -5.82
N LYS A 89 -4.37 -7.60 -4.56
CA LYS A 89 -3.07 -8.04 -4.03
C LYS A 89 -2.55 -9.31 -4.73
N VAL A 90 -3.39 -10.35 -4.80
CA VAL A 90 -2.98 -11.65 -5.37
C VAL A 90 -2.74 -11.53 -6.87
N ASN A 91 -3.54 -10.73 -7.59
CA ASN A 91 -3.39 -10.54 -9.02
C ASN A 91 -2.03 -9.94 -9.41
N LYS A 92 -1.55 -8.92 -8.68
CA LYS A 92 -0.21 -8.36 -8.93
C LYS A 92 0.91 -9.32 -8.56
N ARG A 93 0.76 -10.05 -7.45
CA ARG A 93 1.72 -11.11 -7.08
C ARG A 93 1.81 -12.18 -8.16
N GLU A 94 0.68 -12.66 -8.67
CA GLU A 94 0.62 -13.65 -9.75
C GLU A 94 1.35 -13.15 -11.01
N TYR A 95 1.01 -11.94 -11.47
CA TYR A 95 1.62 -11.34 -12.65
C TYR A 95 3.15 -11.27 -12.57
N TYR A 96 3.67 -10.77 -11.45
CA TYR A 96 5.11 -10.61 -11.28
C TYR A 96 5.83 -11.93 -10.98
N ASN A 97 5.18 -12.88 -10.31
CA ASN A 97 5.75 -14.20 -10.11
C ASN A 97 5.88 -14.99 -11.43
N ASP A 98 4.94 -14.84 -12.35
CA ASP A 98 5.05 -15.43 -13.69
C ASP A 98 6.28 -14.87 -14.44
N LEU A 99 6.57 -13.58 -14.30
CA LEU A 99 7.79 -12.98 -14.86
C LEU A 99 9.06 -13.54 -14.20
N ILE A 100 9.07 -13.68 -12.88
CA ILE A 100 10.18 -14.28 -12.14
C ILE A 100 10.39 -15.74 -12.57
N GLU A 101 9.32 -16.52 -12.70
CA GLU A 101 9.38 -17.91 -13.18
C GLU A 101 10.03 -18.00 -14.56
N ARG A 102 9.69 -17.07 -15.47
CA ARG A 102 10.30 -17.00 -16.81
C ARG A 102 11.79 -16.66 -16.75
N TYR A 103 12.25 -15.79 -15.85
CA TYR A 103 13.67 -15.48 -15.69
C TYR A 103 14.49 -16.66 -15.18
N TYR A 104 13.87 -17.54 -14.39
CA TYR A 104 14.50 -18.75 -13.86
C TYR A 104 14.25 -20.02 -14.70
N HIS A 105 13.53 -19.90 -15.81
CA HIS A 105 13.22 -21.03 -16.66
C HIS A 105 14.50 -21.66 -17.24
N ASP A 106 14.62 -22.99 -17.14
CA ASP A 106 15.73 -23.75 -17.72
C ASP A 106 15.20 -24.66 -18.84
N ASP A 107 15.55 -24.31 -20.08
CA ASP A 107 15.17 -25.01 -21.31
C ASP A 107 16.14 -26.14 -21.69
N ASN A 108 16.95 -26.62 -20.75
CA ASN A 108 18.09 -27.53 -20.96
C ASN A 108 19.24 -26.93 -21.81
N GLY A 109 19.19 -25.61 -22.06
CA GLY A 109 20.13 -24.91 -22.93
C GLY A 109 20.86 -23.78 -22.20
N THR A 110 20.07 -22.89 -21.59
CA THR A 110 20.49 -21.56 -21.14
C THR A 110 20.24 -21.29 -19.65
N GLY A 111 19.50 -22.15 -18.96
CA GLY A 111 19.23 -21.98 -17.54
C GLY A 111 20.37 -22.43 -16.61
N PHE A 112 20.23 -22.08 -15.33
CA PHE A 112 21.25 -22.28 -14.31
C PHE A 112 21.73 -23.72 -14.20
N SER A 113 20.82 -24.70 -14.13
CA SER A 113 21.17 -26.11 -13.90
C SER A 113 21.97 -26.67 -15.06
N SER A 114 21.56 -26.32 -16.28
CA SER A 114 22.25 -26.68 -17.52
C SER A 114 23.65 -26.07 -17.61
N LEU A 115 23.78 -24.77 -17.34
CA LEU A 115 25.06 -24.07 -17.36
C LEU A 115 26.00 -24.60 -16.29
N PHE A 116 25.50 -24.79 -15.07
CA PHE A 116 26.28 -25.33 -13.96
C PHE A 116 26.76 -26.76 -14.25
N SER A 117 25.91 -27.63 -14.79
CA SER A 117 26.31 -28.98 -15.20
C SER A 117 27.45 -28.95 -16.25
N ARG A 118 27.41 -28.01 -17.20
CA ARG A 118 28.50 -27.83 -18.18
C ARG A 118 29.79 -27.34 -17.53
N THR A 119 29.72 -26.46 -16.53
CA THR A 119 30.91 -26.05 -15.75
C THR A 119 31.54 -27.25 -15.02
N GLN A 120 30.74 -28.14 -14.44
CA GLN A 120 31.23 -29.34 -13.76
C GLN A 120 31.90 -30.32 -14.74
N VAL A 121 31.29 -30.59 -15.88
CA VAL A 121 31.85 -31.50 -16.91
C VAL A 121 33.16 -30.94 -17.48
N SER A 122 33.22 -29.63 -17.75
CA SER A 122 34.44 -28.99 -18.24
C SER A 122 35.57 -28.99 -17.19
N LEU A 123 35.23 -28.82 -15.91
CA LEU A 123 36.19 -28.96 -14.80
C LEU A 123 36.74 -30.40 -14.73
N GLN A 124 35.88 -31.42 -14.80
CA GLN A 124 36.30 -32.82 -14.79
C GLN A 124 37.22 -33.16 -15.98
N THR A 125 36.92 -32.61 -17.14
CA THR A 125 37.77 -32.77 -18.34
C THR A 125 39.13 -32.11 -18.13
N MET A 126 39.17 -30.91 -17.55
CA MET A 126 40.42 -30.23 -17.23
C MET A 126 41.26 -30.99 -16.19
N MET A 127 40.62 -31.60 -15.19
CA MET A 127 41.31 -32.43 -14.18
C MET A 127 41.93 -33.69 -14.77
N THR A 128 41.28 -34.29 -15.78
CA THR A 128 41.79 -35.51 -16.44
C THR A 128 42.82 -35.21 -17.52
N ASN A 129 42.74 -34.05 -18.20
CA ASN A 129 43.70 -33.63 -19.21
C ASN A 129 43.86 -32.10 -19.25
N ALA A 130 44.89 -31.58 -18.57
CA ALA A 130 45.15 -30.14 -18.40
C ALA A 130 45.78 -29.43 -19.63
N SER A 131 45.31 -29.76 -20.83
CA SER A 131 45.71 -29.09 -22.09
C SER A 131 45.22 -27.64 -22.17
N SER A 132 45.87 -26.81 -22.99
CA SER A 132 45.42 -25.42 -23.22
C SER A 132 43.97 -25.33 -23.70
N ALA A 133 43.53 -26.29 -24.53
CA ALA A 133 42.15 -26.35 -25.02
C ALA A 133 41.14 -26.59 -23.87
N SER A 134 41.42 -27.56 -22.99
CA SER A 134 40.55 -27.87 -21.84
C SER A 134 40.36 -26.69 -20.88
N LYS A 135 41.43 -25.92 -20.65
CA LYS A 135 41.41 -24.71 -19.82
C LYS A 135 40.54 -23.63 -20.45
N THR A 136 40.68 -23.40 -21.76
CA THR A 136 39.84 -22.44 -22.50
C THR A 136 38.36 -22.83 -22.45
N THR A 137 38.04 -24.13 -22.58
CA THR A 137 36.66 -24.62 -22.46
C THR A 137 36.08 -24.37 -21.08
N TYR A 138 36.83 -24.63 -20.01
CA TYR A 138 36.39 -24.36 -18.64
C TYR A 138 36.16 -22.87 -18.39
N ILE A 139 37.08 -22.00 -18.83
CA ILE A 139 36.92 -20.53 -18.74
C ILE A 139 35.66 -20.08 -19.49
N GLY A 140 35.40 -20.62 -20.69
CA GLY A 140 34.18 -20.31 -21.45
C GLY A 140 32.90 -20.74 -20.73
N ALA A 141 32.88 -21.92 -20.12
CA ALA A 141 31.73 -22.39 -19.34
C ALA A 141 31.48 -21.51 -18.10
N MET A 142 32.53 -21.11 -17.39
CA MET A 142 32.45 -20.19 -16.25
C MET A 142 31.97 -18.80 -16.68
N LYS A 143 32.43 -18.29 -17.82
CA LYS A 143 31.97 -17.02 -18.37
C LYS A 143 30.46 -17.04 -18.64
N ASN A 144 29.96 -18.08 -19.29
CA ASN A 144 28.52 -18.23 -19.53
C ASN A 144 27.71 -18.27 -18.22
N LEU A 145 28.23 -18.95 -17.19
CA LEU A 145 27.59 -18.98 -15.88
C LEU A 145 27.56 -17.59 -15.23
N THR A 146 28.65 -16.82 -15.30
CA THR A 146 28.67 -15.44 -14.79
C THR A 146 27.77 -14.49 -15.58
N GLU A 147 27.68 -14.67 -16.91
CA GLU A 147 26.76 -13.90 -17.75
C GLU A 147 25.30 -14.19 -17.40
N TYR A 148 24.96 -15.46 -17.10
CA TYR A 148 23.63 -15.82 -16.59
C TYR A 148 23.28 -15.03 -15.31
N PHE A 149 24.14 -15.04 -14.29
CA PHE A 149 23.89 -14.32 -13.05
C PHE A 149 23.76 -12.80 -13.26
N ASN A 150 24.63 -12.20 -14.08
CA ASN A 150 24.57 -10.77 -14.39
C ASN A 150 23.27 -10.40 -15.12
N ASN A 151 22.86 -11.21 -16.11
CA ASN A 151 21.63 -10.98 -16.85
C ASN A 151 20.39 -11.14 -15.96
N THR A 152 20.32 -12.20 -15.16
CA THR A 152 19.21 -12.41 -14.22
C THR A 152 19.14 -11.29 -13.19
N SER A 153 20.28 -10.84 -12.64
CA SER A 153 20.32 -9.69 -11.72
C SER A 153 19.80 -8.43 -12.38
N GLY A 154 20.26 -8.13 -13.60
CA GLY A 154 19.81 -6.98 -14.38
C GLY A 154 18.31 -7.03 -14.69
N SER A 155 17.77 -8.19 -15.06
CA SER A 155 16.33 -8.36 -15.28
C SER A 155 15.52 -8.15 -14.00
N LEU A 156 15.99 -8.63 -12.84
CA LEU A 156 15.35 -8.40 -11.55
C LEU A 156 15.41 -6.92 -11.12
N GLU A 157 16.52 -6.22 -11.40
CA GLU A 157 16.64 -4.77 -11.16
C GLU A 157 15.68 -3.97 -12.05
N GLU A 158 15.60 -4.29 -13.34
CA GLU A 158 14.64 -3.66 -14.27
C GLU A 158 13.20 -3.88 -13.81
N MET A 159 12.89 -5.11 -13.39
CA MET A 159 11.59 -5.45 -12.82
C MET A 159 11.31 -4.64 -11.53
N GLN A 160 12.30 -4.48 -10.65
CA GLN A 160 12.16 -3.67 -9.44
C GLN A 160 11.84 -2.20 -9.77
N LYS A 161 12.48 -1.63 -10.80
CA LYS A 161 12.19 -0.28 -11.31
C LYS A 161 10.77 -0.18 -11.88
N SER A 162 10.35 -1.15 -12.71
CA SER A 162 9.00 -1.15 -13.27
C SER A 162 7.92 -1.24 -12.19
N ILE A 163 8.12 -2.07 -11.16
CA ILE A 163 7.20 -2.14 -10.01
C ILE A 163 7.21 -0.82 -9.24
N ASN A 164 8.38 -0.20 -9.07
CA ASN A 164 8.49 1.10 -8.40
C ASN A 164 7.67 2.18 -9.11
N ASP A 165 7.73 2.23 -10.44
CA ASP A 165 6.90 3.15 -11.23
C ASP A 165 5.40 2.81 -11.13
N GLU A 166 5.04 1.53 -11.08
CA GLU A 166 3.66 1.11 -10.88
C GLU A 166 3.12 1.47 -9.48
N VAL A 167 3.97 1.44 -8.44
CA VAL A 167 3.62 1.93 -7.10
C VAL A 167 3.26 3.42 -7.15
N LYS A 168 4.03 4.22 -7.89
CA LYS A 168 3.71 5.64 -8.11
C LYS A 168 2.36 5.81 -8.80
N LEU A 169 2.13 5.12 -9.92
CA LEU A 169 0.86 5.17 -10.65
C LEU A 169 -0.34 4.74 -9.77
N THR A 170 -0.14 3.75 -8.91
CA THR A 170 -1.16 3.30 -7.96
C THR A 170 -1.47 4.37 -6.91
N CYS A 171 -0.46 5.05 -6.38
CA CYS A 171 -0.64 6.19 -5.46
C CYS A 171 -1.38 7.35 -6.12
N ASP A 172 -1.06 7.65 -7.37
CA ASP A 172 -1.73 8.69 -8.16
C ASP A 172 -3.20 8.33 -8.40
N SER A 173 -3.50 7.07 -8.74
CA SER A 173 -4.88 6.57 -8.89
C SER A 173 -5.68 6.68 -7.60
N ILE A 174 -5.12 6.28 -6.45
CA ILE A 174 -5.76 6.43 -5.13
C ILE A 174 -6.08 7.91 -4.86
N SER A 175 -5.12 8.80 -5.12
CA SER A 175 -5.28 10.23 -4.90
C SER A 175 -6.32 10.86 -5.84
N ALA A 176 -6.40 10.41 -7.09
CA ALA A 176 -7.40 10.85 -8.06
C ALA A 176 -8.81 10.37 -7.69
N ILE A 177 -8.96 9.15 -7.15
CA ILE A 177 -10.24 8.66 -6.64
C ILE A 177 -10.68 9.50 -5.43
N ALA A 178 -9.77 9.83 -4.52
CA ALA A 178 -10.06 10.68 -3.37
C ALA A 178 -10.61 12.07 -3.77
N GLU A 179 -10.04 12.67 -4.82
CA GLU A 179 -10.52 13.95 -5.37
C GLU A 179 -11.93 13.85 -5.97
N LYS A 180 -12.19 12.79 -6.74
CA LYS A 180 -13.52 12.51 -7.30
C LYS A 180 -14.57 12.28 -6.19
N LEU A 181 -14.18 11.59 -5.12
CA LEU A 181 -15.04 11.34 -3.96
C LEU A 181 -15.45 12.64 -3.26
N VAL A 182 -14.51 13.58 -3.06
CA VAL A 182 -14.82 14.91 -2.51
C VAL A 182 -15.81 15.65 -3.40
N THR A 183 -15.56 15.68 -4.71
CA THR A 183 -16.46 16.34 -5.67
C THR A 183 -17.89 15.75 -5.61
N ILE A 184 -18.01 14.43 -5.54
CA ILE A 184 -19.32 13.77 -5.44
C ILE A 184 -19.97 14.03 -4.07
N ASN A 185 -19.21 14.03 -2.98
CA ASN A 185 -19.74 14.36 -1.65
C ASN A 185 -20.34 15.77 -1.61
N GLU A 186 -19.69 16.74 -2.25
CA GLU A 186 -20.20 18.11 -2.38
C GLU A 186 -21.52 18.16 -3.16
N GLN A 187 -21.60 17.45 -4.28
CA GLN A 187 -22.83 17.39 -5.09
C GLN A 187 -23.98 16.69 -4.35
N ILE A 188 -23.69 15.59 -3.65
CA ILE A 188 -24.69 14.89 -2.81
C ILE A 188 -25.23 15.83 -1.75
N ASN A 189 -24.35 16.48 -0.98
CA ASN A 189 -24.77 17.38 0.09
C ASN A 189 -25.57 18.57 -0.47
N THR A 190 -25.19 19.13 -1.62
CA THR A 190 -25.92 20.23 -2.26
C THR A 190 -27.36 19.84 -2.62
N ILE A 191 -27.57 18.63 -3.14
CA ILE A 191 -28.91 18.13 -3.48
C ILE A 191 -29.69 17.76 -2.22
N GLU A 192 -29.07 17.04 -1.28
CA GLU A 192 -29.75 16.53 -0.08
C GLU A 192 -30.13 17.64 0.92
N MET A 193 -29.44 18.78 0.88
CA MET A 193 -29.85 19.99 1.61
C MET A 193 -31.25 20.49 1.21
N THR A 194 -31.71 20.19 -0.02
CA THR A 194 -33.06 20.59 -0.48
C THR A 194 -34.16 19.60 -0.05
N GLY A 195 -33.79 18.49 0.59
CA GLY A 195 -34.69 17.40 0.99
C GLY A 195 -34.86 16.32 -0.08
N ALA A 196 -34.29 16.47 -1.28
CA ALA A 196 -34.25 15.42 -2.30
C ALA A 196 -33.17 14.38 -1.99
N ARG A 197 -33.28 13.15 -2.54
CA ARG A 197 -32.25 12.11 -2.43
C ARG A 197 -31.40 12.04 -3.70
N ALA A 198 -30.08 12.08 -3.56
CA ALA A 198 -29.14 12.04 -4.67
C ALA A 198 -28.72 10.60 -5.03
N ASN A 199 -29.67 9.74 -5.41
CA ASN A 199 -29.45 8.29 -5.57
C ASN A 199 -28.32 7.96 -6.54
N ASP A 200 -28.35 8.53 -7.76
CA ASP A 200 -27.37 8.20 -8.80
C ASP A 200 -25.95 8.70 -8.43
N LEU A 201 -25.83 9.82 -7.71
CA LEU A 201 -24.55 10.29 -7.20
C LEU A 201 -24.01 9.41 -6.08
N ARG A 202 -24.89 8.91 -5.21
CA ARG A 202 -24.51 7.93 -4.19
C ARG A 202 -24.05 6.62 -4.85
N ASP A 203 -24.66 6.19 -5.94
CA ASP A 203 -24.20 5.02 -6.72
C ASP A 203 -22.82 5.24 -7.34
N ARG A 204 -22.57 6.42 -7.93
CA ARG A 204 -21.23 6.80 -8.42
C ARG A 204 -20.20 6.87 -7.30
N ARG A 205 -20.56 7.40 -6.13
CA ARG A 205 -19.68 7.42 -4.95
C ARG A 205 -19.30 6.01 -4.56
N ASP A 206 -20.28 5.11 -4.47
CA ASP A 206 -20.05 3.74 -4.05
C ASP A 206 -19.21 2.97 -5.08
N LEU A 207 -19.40 3.20 -6.39
CA LEU A 207 -18.57 2.63 -7.45
C LEU A 207 -17.10 3.09 -7.34
N LEU A 208 -16.85 4.34 -6.97
CA LEU A 208 -15.48 4.82 -6.72
C LEU A 208 -14.86 4.18 -5.48
N ILE A 209 -15.66 3.89 -4.44
CA ILE A 209 -15.17 3.15 -3.27
C ILE A 209 -14.85 1.69 -3.64
N ASP A 210 -15.67 1.09 -4.49
CA ASP A 210 -15.45 -0.26 -5.01
C ASP A 210 -14.14 -0.28 -5.85
N GLU A 211 -13.92 0.70 -6.72
CA GLU A 211 -12.65 0.87 -7.46
C GLU A 211 -11.46 1.10 -6.50
N LEU A 212 -11.62 1.96 -5.49
CA LEU A 212 -10.57 2.23 -4.48
C LEU A 212 -10.17 0.94 -3.73
N SER A 213 -11.15 0.07 -3.46
CA SER A 213 -10.92 -1.19 -2.73
C SER A 213 -10.01 -2.17 -3.47
N SER A 214 -9.91 -2.06 -4.79
CA SER A 214 -8.96 -2.86 -5.58
C SER A 214 -7.50 -2.42 -5.36
N TYR A 215 -7.27 -1.16 -5.02
CA TYR A 215 -5.93 -0.60 -4.81
C TYR A 215 -5.44 -0.71 -3.36
N VAL A 216 -6.34 -0.51 -2.40
CA VAL A 216 -6.03 -0.50 -0.96
C VAL A 216 -7.27 -0.91 -0.16
N SER A 217 -7.10 -1.45 1.03
CA SER A 217 -8.19 -1.71 1.98
C SER A 217 -8.91 -0.42 2.32
N VAL A 218 -10.25 -0.44 2.31
CA VAL A 218 -11.10 0.72 2.55
C VAL A 218 -12.11 0.45 3.65
N GLU A 219 -12.28 1.43 4.53
CA GLU A 219 -13.37 1.50 5.49
C GLU A 219 -14.10 2.84 5.32
N THR A 220 -15.43 2.82 5.30
CA THR A 220 -16.23 4.03 5.13
C THR A 220 -17.19 4.26 6.27
N LYS A 221 -17.40 5.53 6.61
CA LYS A 221 -18.32 5.95 7.68
C LYS A 221 -19.07 7.21 7.27
N GLU A 222 -20.39 7.13 7.25
CA GLU A 222 -21.27 8.27 6.97
C GLU A 222 -21.91 8.76 8.27
N VAL A 223 -21.69 10.02 8.62
CA VAL A 223 -22.21 10.63 9.85
C VAL A 223 -23.12 11.80 9.48
N LYS A 224 -24.32 11.83 10.06
CA LYS A 224 -25.25 12.96 9.88
C LYS A 224 -24.79 14.17 10.67
N VAL A 225 -24.89 15.36 10.08
CA VAL A 225 -24.60 16.62 10.76
C VAL A 225 -25.85 17.09 11.49
N MET A 226 -25.69 17.36 12.79
CA MET A 226 -26.74 17.93 13.65
C MET A 226 -26.57 19.44 13.74
N ASP A 227 -27.67 20.16 13.91
CA ASP A 227 -27.64 21.61 14.11
C ASP A 227 -26.93 21.93 15.44
N LYS A 228 -26.00 22.89 15.39
CA LYS A 228 -25.24 23.35 16.55
C LYS A 228 -26.14 23.98 17.62
N ASN A 229 -27.26 24.58 17.20
CA ASN A 229 -28.21 25.25 18.10
C ASN A 229 -29.35 24.33 18.56
N ASP A 230 -29.58 23.21 17.87
CA ASP A 230 -30.55 22.18 18.26
C ASP A 230 -30.02 20.78 17.92
N PRO A 231 -29.42 20.07 18.88
CA PRO A 231 -28.85 18.74 18.67
C PRO A 231 -29.86 17.67 18.23
N LYS A 232 -31.16 17.95 18.20
CA LYS A 232 -32.21 17.03 17.71
C LYS A 232 -32.59 17.30 16.25
N ARG A 233 -32.11 18.39 15.65
CA ARG A 233 -32.40 18.77 14.27
C ARG A 233 -31.28 18.33 13.34
N GLU A 234 -31.58 17.39 12.44
CA GLU A 234 -30.68 17.02 11.34
C GLU A 234 -30.62 18.18 10.32
N THR A 235 -29.43 18.57 9.87
CA THR A 235 -29.27 19.65 8.88
C THR A 235 -29.52 19.19 7.44
N GLY A 236 -29.71 17.89 7.22
CA GLY A 236 -29.76 17.28 5.89
C GLY A 236 -28.38 17.04 5.25
N VAL A 237 -27.31 17.45 5.91
CA VAL A 237 -25.93 17.27 5.44
C VAL A 237 -25.30 16.04 6.10
N THR A 238 -24.48 15.31 5.34
CA THR A 238 -23.69 14.19 5.85
C THR A 238 -22.20 14.43 5.66
N ILE A 239 -21.40 13.97 6.63
CA ILE A 239 -19.95 13.88 6.51
C ILE A 239 -19.63 12.43 6.16
N TYR A 240 -19.15 12.23 4.94
CA TYR A 240 -18.64 10.94 4.49
C TYR A 240 -17.14 10.88 4.76
N ARG A 241 -16.71 9.86 5.50
CA ARG A 241 -15.31 9.60 5.83
C ARG A 241 -14.86 8.31 5.16
N VAL A 242 -13.67 8.36 4.56
CA VAL A 242 -13.02 7.22 3.93
C VAL A 242 -11.67 7.04 4.58
N TYR A 243 -11.48 5.87 5.17
CA TYR A 243 -10.23 5.42 5.75
C TYR A 243 -9.62 4.35 4.87
N ILE A 244 -8.30 4.36 4.75
CA ILE A 244 -7.54 3.33 4.04
C ILE A 244 -6.52 2.68 4.96
N ALA A 245 -6.03 1.50 4.57
CA ALA A 245 -4.93 0.80 5.24
C ALA A 245 -5.12 0.68 6.77
N GLY A 246 -6.31 0.28 7.23
CA GLY A 246 -6.58 0.04 8.64
C GLY A 246 -6.69 1.29 9.52
N GLY A 247 -7.14 2.42 8.96
CA GLY A 247 -7.57 3.59 9.74
C GLY A 247 -6.96 4.93 9.33
N GLN A 248 -6.19 5.00 8.24
CA GLN A 248 -5.60 6.24 7.75
C GLN A 248 -6.65 7.06 6.99
N MET A 249 -6.90 8.31 7.41
CA MET A 249 -7.93 9.15 6.78
C MET A 249 -7.50 9.59 5.37
N LEU A 250 -8.25 9.17 4.36
CA LEU A 250 -8.08 9.61 2.97
C LEU A 250 -9.03 10.75 2.61
N VAL A 251 -10.31 10.64 2.99
CA VAL A 251 -11.34 11.64 2.70
C VAL A 251 -12.11 11.97 3.98
N GLU A 252 -12.29 13.25 4.25
CA GLU A 252 -13.18 13.76 5.29
C GLU A 252 -14.05 14.89 4.73
N GLY A 253 -15.32 14.57 4.50
CA GLY A 253 -16.31 15.52 3.97
C GLY A 253 -15.88 16.06 2.60
N ASN A 254 -15.49 17.34 2.58
CA ASN A 254 -15.07 18.06 1.39
C ASN A 254 -13.54 18.21 1.27
N SER A 255 -12.78 17.49 2.11
CA SER A 255 -11.32 17.52 2.12
C SER A 255 -10.77 16.12 1.90
N TYR A 256 -9.60 16.04 1.28
CA TYR A 256 -8.90 14.78 1.05
C TYR A 256 -7.39 14.95 1.22
N ASN A 257 -6.75 13.83 1.55
CA ASN A 257 -5.31 13.68 1.55
C ASN A 257 -4.87 12.95 0.28
N LYS A 258 -3.61 13.11 -0.10
CA LYS A 258 -2.99 12.44 -1.23
C LYS A 258 -1.83 11.58 -0.75
N LEU A 259 -1.59 10.50 -1.49
CA LEU A 259 -0.37 9.72 -1.40
C LEU A 259 0.64 10.31 -2.37
N HIS A 260 1.77 10.76 -1.86
CA HIS A 260 2.86 11.32 -2.67
C HIS A 260 4.10 10.44 -2.52
N VAL A 261 4.73 10.11 -3.65
CA VAL A 261 5.96 9.31 -3.65
C VAL A 261 7.19 10.20 -3.58
N VAL A 262 8.17 9.80 -2.77
CA VAL A 262 9.47 10.45 -2.65
C VAL A 262 10.54 9.40 -2.94
N ALA A 263 11.41 9.67 -3.92
CA ALA A 263 12.52 8.79 -4.24
C ALA A 263 13.54 8.81 -3.10
N ARG A 264 13.98 7.64 -2.66
CA ARG A 264 15.11 7.51 -1.74
C ARG A 264 16.38 7.99 -2.41
N GLU A 265 17.22 8.67 -1.64
CA GLU A 265 18.54 9.04 -2.10
C GLU A 265 19.46 7.79 -2.21
N PRO A 266 20.54 7.80 -3.01
CA PRO A 266 21.43 6.65 -3.15
C PRO A 266 22.02 6.13 -1.83
N GLN A 267 22.25 7.02 -0.86
CA GLN A 267 22.71 6.69 0.50
C GLN A 267 21.60 6.16 1.43
N GLU A 268 20.39 5.91 0.93
CA GLU A 268 19.24 5.39 1.68
C GLU A 268 18.77 4.02 1.17
N ARG A 269 19.55 3.37 0.31
CA ARG A 269 19.29 1.99 -0.13
C ARG A 269 19.26 1.06 1.08
N ILE A 270 18.24 0.21 1.17
CA ILE A 270 18.10 -0.72 2.29
C ILE A 270 18.96 -1.96 2.06
N ASN A 271 18.84 -2.56 0.88
CA ASN A 271 19.61 -3.72 0.48
C ASN A 271 20.70 -3.35 -0.54
N GLN A 272 21.80 -4.11 -0.54
CA GLN A 272 22.90 -3.92 -1.48
C GLN A 272 22.46 -4.01 -2.95
N SER A 273 21.48 -4.86 -3.25
CA SER A 273 20.99 -5.11 -4.61
C SER A 273 19.75 -4.30 -4.98
N ASP A 274 19.27 -3.41 -4.09
CA ASP A 274 18.18 -2.50 -4.41
C ASP A 274 18.62 -1.48 -5.47
N VAL A 275 17.71 -1.18 -6.40
CA VAL A 275 17.90 -0.10 -7.36
C VAL A 275 17.83 1.28 -6.70
N ASP A 276 18.51 2.26 -7.28
CA ASP A 276 18.41 3.64 -6.83
C ASP A 276 16.99 4.20 -7.02
N GLY A 277 16.58 5.09 -6.12
CA GLY A 277 15.35 5.86 -6.26
C GLY A 277 14.07 5.06 -5.98
N LEU A 278 14.15 3.96 -5.22
CA LEU A 278 12.94 3.31 -4.71
C LEU A 278 12.08 4.32 -3.93
N TYR A 279 10.77 4.30 -4.18
CA TYR A 279 9.86 5.27 -3.60
C TYR A 279 9.44 4.90 -2.18
N ASP A 280 9.55 5.87 -1.28
CA ASP A 280 8.76 5.93 -0.05
C ASP A 280 7.47 6.71 -0.29
N ILE A 281 6.44 6.41 0.48
CA ILE A 281 5.13 7.05 0.35
C ILE A 281 4.94 8.02 1.53
N LYS A 282 4.58 9.25 1.22
CA LYS A 282 4.27 10.32 2.18
C LYS A 282 2.80 10.72 2.06
N TRP A 283 2.22 11.11 3.19
CA TRP A 283 0.91 11.74 3.24
C TRP A 283 1.07 13.23 2.99
N VAL A 284 0.27 13.77 2.08
CA VAL A 284 0.22 15.21 1.81
C VAL A 284 -1.21 15.72 1.75
N ALA A 285 -1.39 17.00 2.05
CA ALA A 285 -2.70 17.65 1.91
C ALA A 285 -3.09 17.78 0.42
N SER A 286 -4.38 17.93 0.13
CA SER A 286 -4.88 18.17 -1.23
C SER A 286 -4.22 19.36 -1.93
N THR A 287 -3.81 20.38 -1.17
CA THR A 287 -3.17 21.62 -1.66
C THR A 287 -1.66 21.50 -1.90
N TYR A 288 -1.07 20.32 -1.66
CA TYR A 288 0.35 20.09 -1.87
C TYR A 288 0.77 20.41 -3.31
N LYS A 289 1.96 20.97 -3.45
CA LYS A 289 2.61 21.27 -4.72
C LYS A 289 3.94 20.55 -4.77
N GLU A 290 4.25 20.03 -5.96
CA GLU A 290 5.49 19.31 -6.21
C GLU A 290 6.72 20.14 -5.78
N GLY A 291 7.65 19.49 -5.08
CA GLY A 291 8.87 20.12 -4.55
C GLY A 291 8.73 20.73 -3.14
N ASN A 292 7.55 20.67 -2.51
CA ASN A 292 7.41 21.04 -1.10
C ASN A 292 7.79 19.88 -0.17
N THR A 293 8.21 20.18 1.06
CA THR A 293 8.56 19.20 2.10
C THR A 293 7.56 19.15 3.26
N ASP A 294 6.46 19.92 3.17
CA ASP A 294 5.36 19.93 4.14
C ASP A 294 4.51 18.65 4.07
N TYR A 295 5.09 17.53 4.47
CA TYR A 295 4.41 16.25 4.58
C TYR A 295 3.56 16.19 5.86
N LEU A 296 2.34 15.66 5.76
CA LEU A 296 1.49 15.36 6.92
C LEU A 296 2.04 14.18 7.74
N GLY A 297 2.80 13.30 7.09
CA GLY A 297 3.43 12.15 7.71
C GLY A 297 3.99 11.17 6.68
N THR A 298 4.55 10.07 7.16
CA THR A 298 4.99 8.95 6.30
C THR A 298 3.91 7.89 6.26
N PHE A 299 3.54 7.44 5.07
CA PHE A 299 2.60 6.34 4.90
C PHE A 299 3.30 5.02 5.26
N PRO A 300 2.72 4.18 6.14
CA PRO A 300 3.36 2.95 6.58
C PRO A 300 3.26 1.86 5.50
N ILE A 301 4.25 1.82 4.60
CA ILE A 301 4.29 0.92 3.43
C ILE A 301 4.32 -0.59 3.78
N TYR A 302 4.68 -0.96 5.01
CA TYR A 302 4.70 -2.36 5.48
C TYR A 302 3.57 -2.68 6.48
N ASN A 303 2.47 -1.92 6.41
CA ASN A 303 1.29 -2.16 7.23
C ASN A 303 0.54 -3.44 6.78
N GLN A 304 0.29 -4.35 7.71
CA GLN A 304 -0.42 -5.61 7.45
C GLN A 304 -1.88 -5.41 7.03
N LEU A 305 -2.48 -4.26 7.35
CA LEU A 305 -3.86 -3.91 7.01
C LEU A 305 -3.98 -3.10 5.70
N MET A 306 -2.90 -2.95 4.94
CA MET A 306 -2.91 -2.15 3.69
C MET A 306 -3.78 -2.78 2.62
N GLY A 307 -3.58 -4.06 2.29
CA GLY A 307 -4.34 -4.76 1.27
C GLY A 307 -4.18 -4.20 -0.15
N GLY A 308 -4.86 -4.83 -1.11
CA GLY A 308 -5.01 -4.32 -2.47
C GLY A 308 -3.75 -4.44 -3.32
N THR A 309 -3.86 -3.87 -4.53
CA THR A 309 -2.79 -3.80 -5.53
C THR A 309 -1.51 -3.19 -4.95
N LEU A 310 -1.63 -2.12 -4.14
CA LEU A 310 -0.48 -1.43 -3.56
C LEU A 310 0.36 -2.35 -2.66
N GLN A 311 -0.30 -3.16 -1.82
CA GLN A 311 0.41 -4.15 -1.00
C GLN A 311 1.12 -5.21 -1.86
N GLY A 312 0.44 -5.72 -2.89
CA GLY A 312 1.02 -6.74 -3.77
C GLY A 312 2.28 -6.26 -4.47
N LEU A 313 2.27 -5.02 -4.97
CA LEU A 313 3.44 -4.39 -5.58
C LEU A 313 4.61 -4.24 -4.59
N LEU A 314 4.34 -3.69 -3.41
CA LEU A 314 5.36 -3.47 -2.38
C LEU A 314 5.97 -4.78 -1.86
N GLU A 315 5.18 -5.84 -1.77
CA GLU A 315 5.67 -7.16 -1.36
C GLU A 315 6.58 -7.81 -2.39
N ILE A 316 6.30 -7.64 -3.69
CA ILE A 316 7.22 -8.11 -4.74
C ILE A 316 8.48 -7.25 -4.77
N ARG A 317 8.34 -5.92 -4.68
CA ARG A 317 9.45 -4.95 -4.75
C ARG A 317 10.44 -5.09 -3.59
N ASP A 318 9.93 -5.25 -2.37
CA ASP A 318 10.69 -5.16 -1.11
C ASP A 318 10.73 -6.49 -0.34
N GLY A 319 10.09 -7.55 -0.85
CA GLY A 319 9.96 -8.84 -0.18
C GLY A 319 11.29 -9.51 0.10
N ASN A 320 11.65 -9.60 1.38
CA ASN A 320 12.89 -10.19 1.87
C ASN A 320 12.66 -11.46 2.70
N ASN A 321 11.45 -12.02 2.69
CA ASN A 321 11.08 -13.20 3.48
C ASN A 321 11.40 -13.04 4.98
N ASN A 322 11.18 -11.84 5.53
CA ASN A 322 11.59 -11.44 6.89
C ASN A 322 13.10 -11.53 7.19
N HIS A 323 13.96 -11.65 6.18
CA HIS A 323 15.42 -11.59 6.34
C HIS A 323 15.86 -10.13 6.19
N TYR A 324 15.90 -9.41 7.31
CA TYR A 324 16.36 -8.03 7.39
C TYR A 324 17.32 -7.90 8.57
N PHE A 325 18.19 -6.89 8.57
CA PHE A 325 19.08 -6.73 9.70
C PHE A 325 18.29 -6.29 10.95
N HIS A 326 18.42 -7.04 12.03
CA HIS A 326 17.85 -6.68 13.33
C HIS A 326 18.65 -7.28 14.50
N GLY A 327 18.72 -6.56 15.62
CA GLY A 327 19.40 -6.98 16.84
C GLY A 327 19.24 -5.96 17.97
N LYS A 328 20.15 -5.94 18.94
CA LYS A 328 20.20 -4.93 20.02
C LYS A 328 21.59 -4.35 20.17
N THR A 329 21.71 -3.11 20.62
CA THR A 329 23.02 -2.54 20.94
C THR A 329 23.66 -3.25 22.13
N ASP A 330 24.99 -3.24 22.20
CA ASP A 330 25.76 -3.81 23.33
C ASP A 330 25.61 -3.01 24.64
N GLY A 331 25.13 -1.76 24.55
CA GLY A 331 25.04 -0.84 25.67
C GLY A 331 26.31 -0.03 25.90
N ALA A 332 27.28 -0.02 24.97
CA ALA A 332 28.54 0.69 25.12
C ALA A 332 28.52 2.02 24.36
N TRP A 333 28.50 3.13 25.10
CA TRP A 333 28.61 4.47 24.49
C TRP A 333 30.07 4.84 24.21
N GLN A 334 30.34 5.27 22.99
CA GLN A 334 31.60 5.91 22.60
C GLN A 334 31.36 7.39 22.33
N THR A 335 32.33 8.23 22.75
CA THR A 335 32.25 9.68 22.52
C THR A 335 32.28 9.96 21.01
N PRO A 336 31.33 10.73 20.47
CA PRO A 336 31.30 11.02 19.04
C PRO A 336 32.56 11.75 18.57
N VAL A 337 33.17 11.25 17.50
CA VAL A 337 34.39 11.78 16.90
C VAL A 337 34.04 12.66 15.70
N LEU A 338 34.63 13.85 15.62
CA LEU A 338 34.47 14.72 14.46
C LEU A 338 35.23 14.14 13.26
N ASN A 339 34.53 13.95 12.15
CA ASN A 339 35.16 13.68 10.87
C ASN A 339 35.61 15.02 10.24
N PRO A 340 36.93 15.23 10.05
CA PRO A 340 37.46 16.48 9.51
C PRO A 340 37.03 16.76 8.07
N ASP A 341 36.66 15.74 7.29
CA ASP A 341 36.38 15.88 5.86
C ASP A 341 34.99 16.45 5.58
N ASN A 342 34.01 16.16 6.43
CA ASN A 342 32.62 16.56 6.24
C ASN A 342 32.01 17.33 7.42
N ASN A 343 32.80 17.60 8.47
CA ASN A 343 32.38 18.31 9.68
C ASN A 343 31.18 17.67 10.41
N LYS A 344 30.95 16.36 10.20
CA LYS A 344 29.94 15.56 10.88
C LYS A 344 30.59 14.75 12.00
N ARG A 345 29.81 14.45 13.04
CA ARG A 345 30.27 13.60 14.15
C ARG A 345 29.77 12.18 13.95
N TYR A 346 30.60 11.21 14.30
CA TYR A 346 30.25 9.80 14.20
C TYR A 346 30.54 9.08 15.51
N THR A 347 29.69 8.12 15.86
CA THR A 347 29.93 7.18 16.97
C THR A 347 29.78 5.74 16.47
N LYS A 348 30.50 4.83 17.12
CA LYS A 348 30.42 3.41 16.79
C LYS A 348 29.30 2.75 17.59
N VAL A 349 28.41 2.06 16.88
CA VAL A 349 27.33 1.26 17.45
C VAL A 349 27.65 -0.20 17.18
N THR A 350 27.84 -0.99 18.22
CA THR A 350 28.07 -2.43 18.09
C THR A 350 26.79 -3.19 18.42
N VAL A 351 26.46 -4.15 17.55
CA VAL A 351 25.34 -5.09 17.67
C VAL A 351 25.94 -6.49 17.87
N PRO A 352 25.90 -7.03 19.10
CA PRO A 352 26.52 -8.31 19.42
C PRO A 352 25.86 -9.51 18.73
N ALA A 353 26.65 -10.56 18.49
CA ALA A 353 26.23 -11.78 17.80
C ALA A 353 25.08 -12.55 18.50
N ASP A 354 24.96 -12.45 19.81
CA ASP A 354 23.90 -13.09 20.61
C ASP A 354 22.55 -12.36 20.53
N THR A 355 22.54 -11.15 19.96
CA THR A 355 21.32 -10.34 19.79
C THR A 355 20.71 -10.42 18.40
N ILE A 356 21.45 -10.96 17.42
CA ILE A 356 21.04 -11.06 16.02
C ILE A 356 20.51 -12.46 15.67
N ALA A 357 19.72 -12.54 14.60
CA ALA A 357 19.26 -13.82 14.07
C ALA A 357 20.41 -14.66 13.49
N ASP A 358 20.26 -15.98 13.49
CA ASP A 358 21.32 -16.90 13.05
C ASP A 358 21.74 -16.70 11.58
N TYR A 359 20.81 -16.33 10.70
CA TYR A 359 21.13 -16.07 9.29
C TYR A 359 22.01 -14.82 9.10
N LEU A 360 22.04 -13.91 10.07
CA LEU A 360 22.92 -12.73 10.05
C LEU A 360 24.34 -13.08 10.53
N LYS A 361 24.60 -14.28 11.03
CA LYS A 361 25.97 -14.72 11.37
C LYS A 361 26.70 -15.28 10.15
N ASP A 362 26.00 -15.44 9.04
CA ASP A 362 26.53 -15.93 7.77
C ASP A 362 26.72 -14.75 6.80
N MET A 363 27.97 -14.38 6.55
CA MET A 363 28.29 -13.28 5.65
C MET A 363 27.92 -13.56 4.19
N ALA A 364 27.75 -14.82 3.79
CA ALA A 364 27.22 -15.13 2.47
C ALA A 364 25.80 -14.56 2.29
N LYS A 365 25.03 -14.47 3.39
CA LYS A 365 23.64 -13.98 3.41
C LYS A 365 23.51 -12.48 3.69
N CYS A 366 24.62 -11.78 3.88
CA CYS A 366 24.57 -10.35 4.22
C CYS A 366 24.02 -9.52 3.04
N GLY A 367 22.90 -8.84 3.26
CA GLY A 367 22.28 -7.92 2.29
C GLY A 367 22.50 -6.43 2.62
N ILE A 368 23.26 -6.11 3.67
CA ILE A 368 23.43 -4.74 4.16
C ILE A 368 24.26 -3.93 3.15
N TYR A 369 23.77 -2.75 2.77
CA TYR A 369 24.51 -1.82 1.92
C TYR A 369 25.57 -1.04 2.72
N ASP A 370 26.63 -0.57 2.06
CA ASP A 370 27.79 0.07 2.72
C ASP A 370 27.43 1.34 3.48
N THR A 371 26.42 2.09 2.99
CA THR A 371 25.89 3.32 3.62
C THR A 371 24.38 3.32 3.57
N SER A 372 23.69 3.46 4.70
CA SER A 372 22.22 3.54 4.71
C SER A 372 21.69 4.24 5.96
N THR A 373 20.38 4.14 6.16
CA THR A 373 19.72 4.44 7.42
C THR A 373 19.67 3.22 8.33
N ILE A 374 19.81 3.45 9.63
CA ILE A 374 19.69 2.45 10.69
C ILE A 374 18.75 3.00 11.75
N LYS A 375 17.73 2.22 12.12
CA LYS A 375 16.83 2.57 13.20
C LYS A 375 17.38 2.01 14.51
N ILE A 376 17.58 2.86 15.50
CA ILE A 376 17.99 2.50 16.86
C ILE A 376 16.92 3.05 17.79
N GLY A 377 16.25 2.17 18.54
CA GLY A 377 15.11 2.53 19.36
C GLY A 377 13.99 3.17 18.53
N ALA A 378 13.60 4.40 18.88
CA ALA A 378 12.55 5.14 18.19
C ALA A 378 13.04 5.95 16.97
N ARG A 379 14.36 6.08 16.77
CA ARG A 379 14.95 7.07 15.86
C ARG A 379 15.70 6.44 14.70
N VAL A 380 15.78 7.17 13.61
CA VAL A 380 16.51 6.77 12.40
C VAL A 380 17.78 7.62 12.31
N TYR A 381 18.92 6.96 12.16
CA TYR A 381 20.23 7.55 12.00
C TYR A 381 20.83 7.12 10.65
N HIS A 382 21.86 7.81 10.15
CA HIS A 382 22.60 7.39 8.97
C HIS A 382 23.92 6.75 9.39
N TYR A 383 24.32 5.65 8.75
CA TYR A 383 25.67 5.11 8.88
C TYR A 383 26.43 5.26 7.55
N ASN A 384 27.73 5.54 7.65
CA ASN A 384 28.58 5.71 6.47
C ASN A 384 29.56 4.56 6.23
N SER A 385 29.62 3.61 7.17
CA SER A 385 30.33 2.35 7.03
C SER A 385 29.89 1.39 8.12
N TRP A 386 30.17 0.12 7.90
CA TRP A 386 29.98 -0.92 8.89
C TRP A 386 31.05 -2.00 8.72
N THR A 387 31.28 -2.78 9.78
CA THR A 387 32.19 -3.93 9.76
C THR A 387 31.51 -5.13 10.38
N TYR A 388 31.78 -6.31 9.81
CA TYR A 388 31.51 -7.59 10.46
C TYR A 388 32.78 -8.07 11.15
N ASN A 389 32.68 -8.34 12.45
CA ASN A 389 33.82 -8.67 13.30
C ASN A 389 33.98 -10.20 13.40
N ASP A 390 35.18 -10.65 13.80
CA ASP A 390 35.51 -12.09 13.94
C ASP A 390 34.63 -12.83 14.97
N ASP A 391 34.01 -12.10 15.90
CA ASP A 391 33.08 -12.61 16.90
C ASP A 391 31.61 -12.64 16.43
N SER A 392 31.39 -12.48 15.11
CA SER A 392 30.08 -12.37 14.49
C SER A 392 29.23 -11.17 14.93
N SER A 393 29.85 -10.14 15.50
CA SER A 393 29.18 -8.86 15.79
C SER A 393 29.27 -7.90 14.61
N TYR A 394 28.31 -6.97 14.55
CA TYR A 394 28.31 -5.88 13.58
C TYR A 394 28.68 -4.58 14.27
N THR A 395 29.55 -3.77 13.67
CA THR A 395 29.85 -2.41 14.16
C THR A 395 29.55 -1.39 13.07
N PHE A 396 28.62 -0.47 13.35
CA PHE A 396 28.21 0.60 12.45
C PHE A 396 28.85 1.92 12.87
N ASN A 397 29.35 2.68 11.91
CA ASN A 397 29.80 4.05 12.14
C ASN A 397 28.64 5.02 11.84
N VAL A 398 27.94 5.41 12.89
CA VAL A 398 26.65 6.12 12.81
C VAL A 398 26.86 7.62 13.01
N GLU A 399 26.29 8.42 12.11
CA GLU A 399 26.29 9.88 12.17
C GLU A 399 25.43 10.36 13.33
N VAL A 400 26.01 11.23 14.15
CA VAL A 400 25.34 11.89 15.27
C VAL A 400 24.83 13.25 14.80
N PRO A 401 23.52 13.54 14.92
CA PRO A 401 22.98 14.85 14.59
C PRO A 401 23.63 15.95 15.44
N LYS A 402 23.75 17.16 14.89
CA LYS A 402 24.48 18.28 15.51
C LYS A 402 23.80 18.85 16.78
N GLU A 403 22.57 18.46 17.07
CA GLU A 403 21.77 18.98 18.17
C GLU A 403 22.11 18.28 19.49
N ALA A 404 22.37 19.05 20.57
CA ALA A 404 22.75 18.50 21.88
C ALA A 404 21.67 17.56 22.48
N ALA A 405 20.40 17.80 22.15
CA ALA A 405 19.30 16.91 22.53
C ALA A 405 19.45 15.54 21.85
N ASP A 406 19.81 15.52 20.56
CA ASP A 406 19.96 14.29 19.79
C ASP A 406 21.18 13.49 20.21
N GLU A 407 22.29 14.14 20.60
CA GLU A 407 23.45 13.45 21.17
C GLU A 407 23.10 12.74 22.49
N THR A 408 22.38 13.43 23.38
CA THR A 408 21.95 12.85 24.67
C THR A 408 20.94 11.70 24.45
N ILE A 409 20.01 11.87 23.51
CA ILE A 409 19.01 10.85 23.20
C ILE A 409 19.66 9.64 22.54
N MET A 410 20.58 9.83 21.59
CA MET A 410 21.32 8.72 20.99
C MET A 410 22.16 7.98 22.03
N GLN A 411 22.79 8.70 22.96
CA GLN A 411 23.48 8.08 24.09
C GLN A 411 22.54 7.22 24.93
N HIS A 412 21.33 7.72 25.20
CA HIS A 412 20.31 6.95 25.87
C HIS A 412 19.92 5.70 25.07
N ASP A 413 19.60 5.83 23.78
CA ASP A 413 19.23 4.73 22.88
C ASP A 413 20.31 3.63 22.89
N ILE A 414 21.59 4.01 22.81
CA ILE A 414 22.71 3.05 22.83
C ILE A 414 22.85 2.38 24.19
N LEU A 415 22.93 3.15 25.29
CA LEU A 415 23.14 2.61 26.64
C LEU A 415 21.94 1.78 27.15
N ALA A 416 20.74 2.05 26.65
CA ALA A 416 19.52 1.34 27.01
C ALA A 416 19.38 -0.04 26.35
N ARG A 417 20.32 -0.44 25.48
CA ARG A 417 20.26 -1.72 24.71
C ARG A 417 19.01 -1.81 23.84
N GLU A 418 18.68 -0.70 23.20
CA GLU A 418 17.52 -0.60 22.32
C GLU A 418 17.63 -1.50 21.09
N ASP A 419 16.48 -1.77 20.48
CA ASP A 419 16.39 -2.53 19.25
C ASP A 419 17.05 -1.77 18.10
N VAL A 420 17.84 -2.48 17.31
CA VAL A 420 18.50 -1.99 16.10
C VAL A 420 17.92 -2.70 14.91
N LYS A 421 17.61 -1.98 13.82
CA LYS A 421 17.22 -2.59 12.54
C LYS A 421 17.58 -1.74 11.34
N ILE A 422 17.86 -2.40 10.22
CA ILE A 422 17.97 -1.77 8.89
C ILE A 422 16.83 -2.33 8.03
N GLY A 423 16.07 -1.43 7.41
CA GLY A 423 14.87 -1.79 6.68
C GLY A 423 13.76 -2.37 7.57
N SER A 424 12.97 -3.27 7.02
CA SER A 424 11.87 -3.94 7.71
C SER A 424 11.64 -5.34 7.15
N GLY A 425 11.10 -6.23 7.99
CA GLY A 425 10.73 -7.57 7.57
C GLY A 425 9.45 -7.55 6.74
N VAL A 426 9.55 -8.01 5.50
CA VAL A 426 8.40 -8.22 4.61
C VAL A 426 8.25 -9.72 4.43
N ASN A 427 7.15 -10.28 4.94
CA ASN A 427 6.87 -11.72 4.90
C ASN A 427 6.42 -12.18 3.52
N TYR A 428 7.29 -12.01 2.53
CA TYR A 428 7.08 -12.40 1.15
C TYR A 428 8.42 -12.59 0.43
N GLN A 429 8.50 -13.54 -0.49
CA GLN A 429 9.67 -13.78 -1.33
C GLN A 429 9.60 -12.87 -2.55
N GLY A 430 10.08 -11.63 -2.40
CA GLY A 430 10.16 -10.64 -3.47
C GLY A 430 11.52 -10.61 -4.15
N ILE A 431 11.76 -9.56 -4.93
CA ILE A 431 13.02 -9.36 -5.67
C ILE A 431 14.25 -9.40 -4.75
N PRO A 432 14.29 -8.71 -3.59
CA PRO A 432 15.44 -8.75 -2.70
C PRO A 432 15.75 -10.16 -2.20
N TYR A 433 14.71 -10.98 -1.94
CA TYR A 433 14.91 -12.38 -1.58
C TYR A 433 15.62 -13.15 -2.70
N TYR A 434 15.14 -13.07 -3.94
CA TYR A 434 15.75 -13.79 -5.06
C TYR A 434 17.18 -13.33 -5.36
N GLN A 435 17.44 -12.03 -5.34
CA GLN A 435 18.79 -11.48 -5.47
C GLN A 435 19.71 -11.96 -4.33
N SER A 436 19.20 -12.01 -3.08
CA SER A 436 19.99 -12.50 -1.94
C SER A 436 20.38 -13.98 -2.10
N GLN A 437 19.51 -14.81 -2.64
CA GLN A 437 19.78 -16.24 -2.88
C GLN A 437 20.85 -16.43 -3.96
N MET A 438 20.82 -15.64 -5.03
CA MET A 438 21.88 -15.63 -6.04
C MET A 438 23.21 -15.20 -5.44
N ASN A 439 23.22 -14.12 -4.65
CA ASN A 439 24.43 -13.60 -4.00
C ASN A 439 25.02 -14.61 -3.00
N GLU A 440 24.17 -15.25 -2.20
CA GLU A 440 24.57 -16.31 -1.26
C GLU A 440 25.26 -17.45 -2.00
N TRP A 441 24.67 -17.92 -3.10
CA TRP A 441 25.25 -18.99 -3.91
C TRP A 441 26.61 -18.60 -4.47
N ILE A 442 26.73 -17.41 -5.07
CA ILE A 442 27.97 -16.93 -5.68
C ILE A 442 29.07 -16.79 -4.64
N ARG A 443 28.78 -16.17 -3.48
CA ARG A 443 29.76 -15.98 -2.41
C ARG A 443 30.29 -17.30 -1.87
N ASN A 444 29.38 -18.24 -1.57
CA ASN A 444 29.76 -19.57 -1.10
C ASN A 444 30.54 -20.34 -2.16
N TYR A 445 30.13 -20.29 -3.43
CA TYR A 445 30.85 -20.95 -4.52
C TYR A 445 32.25 -20.38 -4.70
N SER A 446 32.39 -19.05 -4.71
CA SER A 446 33.70 -18.38 -4.82
C SER A 446 34.61 -18.68 -3.63
N GLU A 447 34.08 -18.76 -2.40
CA GLU A 447 34.87 -19.14 -1.22
C GLU A 447 35.39 -20.58 -1.30
N LYS A 448 34.61 -21.52 -1.86
CA LYS A 448 35.03 -22.92 -1.98
C LYS A 448 35.97 -23.19 -3.15
N VAL A 449 35.91 -22.35 -4.18
CA VAL A 449 36.71 -22.53 -5.41
C VAL A 449 38.03 -21.77 -5.35
N ASN A 450 38.08 -20.62 -4.68
CA ASN A 450 39.34 -19.91 -4.36
C ASN A 450 40.08 -20.62 -3.23
#